data_AF-A0A9Q2NLG5-F1
#
_entry.id   AF-A0A9Q2NLG5-F1
#
_cell.length_a   1.000
_cell.length_b   1.000
_cell.length_c   1.000
_cell.angle_alpha   90.00
_cell.angle_beta   90.00
_cell.angle_gamma   90.00
#
_symmetry.space_group_name_H-M   'P 1'
#
loop_
_entity.id
_entity.type
_entity.pdbx_description
1 polymer ?
#
loop_
_entity_poly.entity_id
_entity_poly.type
_entity_poly.pdbx_seq_one_letter_code
_entity_poly.pdbx_strand_id
1 'polypeptide(L)'
;MNSVGQVEGKSMKQENFLPKDYSPAEDEPFMNERQVEYFRRKLLNWKIELQAGSRDTIEGLQDGTRNIPDVADRASEETDRALELRTRDRQRKLVSKIDAALRRIEEGEYGYCSVTGEPISLKRLDARPIATMSLEAQERHERREKVHRDD
;
A
#
# COMPACT_ATOMS: atom_id res chain seq x y z
N MET A 1 3.72 -22.16 -44.40
CA MET A 1 4.71 -21.10 -44.12
C MET A 1 3.96 -19.94 -43.49
N ASN A 2 4.34 -19.56 -42.26
CA ASN A 2 4.02 -18.34 -41.46
C ASN A 2 3.98 -18.76 -39.98
N SER A 3 5.13 -18.76 -39.29
CA SER A 3 5.65 -17.67 -38.45
C SER A 3 4.78 -17.45 -37.21
N VAL A 4 4.90 -18.30 -36.18
CA VAL A 4 5.67 -18.05 -34.94
C VAL A 4 5.61 -16.58 -34.49
N GLY A 5 4.79 -16.32 -33.47
CA GLY A 5 4.88 -15.14 -32.62
C GLY A 5 5.06 -15.63 -31.18
N GLN A 6 6.31 -15.74 -30.74
CA GLN A 6 6.67 -16.02 -29.37
C GLN A 6 6.28 -14.81 -28.51
N VAL A 7 5.38 -15.03 -27.54
CA VAL A 7 5.16 -14.09 -26.45
C VAL A 7 6.40 -14.14 -25.55
N GLU A 8 7.24 -13.11 -25.66
CA GLU A 8 8.42 -12.93 -24.81
C GLU A 8 7.97 -12.78 -23.36
N GLY A 9 8.29 -13.80 -22.56
CA GLY A 9 8.13 -13.74 -21.11
C GLY A 9 9.01 -12.63 -20.54
N LYS A 10 8.39 -11.66 -19.87
CA LYS A 10 9.08 -10.65 -19.06
C LYS A 10 10.05 -11.37 -18.11
N SER A 11 11.34 -11.13 -18.32
CA SER A 11 12.43 -11.61 -17.48
C SER A 11 12.15 -11.27 -16.02
N MET A 12 11.88 -12.30 -15.20
CA MET A 12 11.91 -12.22 -13.74
C MET A 12 13.34 -11.85 -13.35
N LYS A 13 13.59 -10.54 -13.19
CA LYS A 13 14.90 -10.03 -12.80
C LYS A 13 15.25 -10.57 -11.42
N GLN A 14 16.38 -11.27 -11.40
CA GLN A 14 17.16 -11.81 -10.29
C GLN A 14 16.72 -11.34 -8.90
N GLU A 15 16.51 -12.29 -7.99
CA GLU A 15 16.42 -12.02 -6.55
C GLU A 15 17.68 -11.27 -6.10
N ASN A 16 17.62 -9.94 -6.09
CA ASN A 16 18.69 -9.14 -5.55
C ASN A 16 18.75 -9.43 -4.04
N PHE A 17 19.80 -10.15 -3.63
CA PHE A 17 20.02 -10.51 -2.25
C PHE A 17 20.35 -9.24 -1.44
N LEU A 18 19.33 -8.67 -0.79
CA LEU A 18 19.54 -7.60 0.19
C LEU A 18 20.12 -8.20 1.48
N PRO A 19 21.20 -7.64 2.02
CA PRO A 19 21.64 -7.94 3.38
C PRO A 19 20.49 -7.73 4.37
N LYS A 20 20.48 -8.52 5.46
CA LYS A 20 19.42 -8.45 6.48
C LYS A 20 19.22 -7.05 7.08
N ASP A 21 20.30 -6.28 7.16
CA ASP A 21 20.31 -4.96 7.81
C ASP A 21 20.33 -3.80 6.80
N TYR A 22 19.95 -4.06 5.54
CA TYR A 22 19.92 -3.01 4.53
C TYR A 22 18.78 -2.01 4.79
N SER A 23 19.14 -0.73 4.80
CA SER A 23 18.22 0.39 4.76
C SER A 23 18.63 1.30 3.59
N PRO A 24 17.66 1.84 2.81
CA PRO A 24 17.93 2.87 1.82
C PRO A 24 18.65 4.06 2.45
N ALA A 25 19.73 4.49 1.81
CA ALA A 25 20.53 5.63 2.26
C ALA A 25 20.64 6.70 1.16
N GLU A 26 20.96 7.94 1.55
CA GLU A 26 21.05 9.08 0.62
C GLU A 26 22.41 9.14 -0.11
N ASP A 27 23.39 8.33 0.32
CA ASP A 27 24.74 8.25 -0.25
C ASP A 27 24.85 7.27 -1.44
N GLU A 28 23.76 6.61 -1.81
CA GLU A 28 23.66 5.74 -2.98
C GLU A 28 22.70 6.34 -4.04
N PRO A 29 22.81 5.95 -5.33
CA PRO A 29 21.94 6.45 -6.37
C PRO A 29 20.46 6.23 -6.04
N PHE A 30 19.67 7.29 -6.16
CA PHE A 30 18.25 7.28 -5.84
C PHE A 30 17.48 6.24 -6.67
N MET A 31 16.66 5.45 -6.01
CA MET A 31 15.85 4.36 -6.60
C MET A 31 16.69 3.37 -7.42
N ASN A 32 17.91 3.07 -6.95
CA ASN A 32 18.68 1.95 -7.47
C ASN A 32 17.97 0.61 -7.22
N GLU A 33 18.48 -0.48 -7.81
CA GLU A 33 17.86 -1.80 -7.70
C GLU A 33 17.70 -2.30 -6.26
N ARG A 34 18.60 -1.90 -5.35
CA ARG A 34 18.55 -2.29 -3.93
C ARG A 34 17.45 -1.55 -3.19
N GLN A 35 17.33 -0.23 -3.39
CA GLN A 35 16.27 0.58 -2.80
C GLN A 35 14.89 0.12 -3.27
N VAL A 36 14.75 -0.12 -4.58
CA VAL A 36 13.52 -0.61 -5.17
C VAL A 36 13.14 -1.97 -4.59
N GLU A 37 14.10 -2.88 -4.44
CA GLU A 37 13.84 -4.19 -3.83
C GLU A 37 13.45 -4.08 -2.35
N TYR A 38 14.05 -3.16 -1.60
CA TYR A 38 13.68 -2.90 -0.21
C TYR A 38 12.23 -2.45 -0.10
N PHE A 39 11.83 -1.45 -0.89
CA PHE A 39 10.46 -0.95 -0.88
C PHE A 39 9.46 -1.98 -1.41
N ARG A 40 9.84 -2.79 -2.41
CA ARG A 40 9.04 -3.93 -2.90
C ARG A 40 8.74 -4.92 -1.77
N ARG A 41 9.76 -5.38 -1.04
CA ARG A 41 9.58 -6.29 0.10
C ARG A 41 8.72 -5.67 1.19
N LYS A 42 8.97 -4.41 1.53
CA LYS A 42 8.19 -3.67 2.54
C LYS A 42 6.70 -3.60 2.17
N LEU A 43 6.39 -3.27 0.91
CA LEU A 43 5.02 -3.22 0.39
C LEU A 43 4.35 -4.61 0.38
N LEU A 44 5.06 -5.65 -0.05
CA LEU A 44 4.55 -7.03 -0.07
C LEU A 44 4.26 -7.56 1.34
N ASN A 45 5.19 -7.37 2.28
CA ASN A 45 4.99 -7.76 3.67
C ASN A 45 3.79 -7.04 4.29
N TRP A 46 3.70 -5.72 4.07
CA TRP A 46 2.56 -4.94 4.55
C TRP A 46 1.22 -5.41 3.95
N LYS A 47 1.21 -5.79 2.67
CA LYS A 47 0.03 -6.38 2.02
C LYS A 47 -0.38 -7.69 2.68
N ILE A 48 0.58 -8.58 2.95
CA ILE A 48 0.34 -9.87 3.60
C ILE A 48 -0.24 -9.66 5.00
N GLU A 49 0.33 -8.74 5.80
CA GLU A 49 -0.16 -8.41 7.14
C GLU A 49 -1.62 -7.90 7.11
N LEU A 50 -1.95 -7.00 6.17
CA LEU A 50 -3.31 -6.49 6.01
C LEU A 50 -4.30 -7.58 5.60
N GLN A 51 -3.88 -8.50 4.73
CA GLN A 51 -4.72 -9.60 4.28
C GLN A 51 -4.93 -10.65 5.38
N ALA A 52 -3.90 -10.95 6.17
CA ALA A 52 -3.99 -11.83 7.33
C ALA A 52 -4.96 -11.25 8.38
N GLY A 53 -4.77 -9.99 8.79
CA GLY A 53 -5.68 -9.35 9.74
C GLY A 53 -7.12 -9.25 9.24
N SER A 54 -7.34 -9.04 7.93
CA SER A 54 -8.69 -9.07 7.36
C SER A 54 -9.33 -10.46 7.40
N ARG A 55 -8.55 -11.54 7.32
CA ARG A 55 -9.06 -12.91 7.41
C ARG A 55 -9.47 -13.24 8.84
N ASP A 56 -8.61 -12.92 9.81
CA ASP A 56 -8.88 -13.15 11.24
C ASP A 56 -10.16 -12.42 11.70
N THR A 57 -10.35 -11.18 11.23
CA THR A 57 -11.57 -10.39 11.51
C THR A 57 -12.84 -11.06 10.95
N ILE A 58 -12.75 -11.66 9.75
CA ILE A 58 -13.90 -12.35 9.15
C ILE A 58 -14.25 -13.61 9.94
N GLU A 59 -13.25 -14.38 10.37
CA GLU A 59 -13.46 -15.57 11.21
C GLU A 59 -14.12 -15.17 12.55
N GLY A 60 -13.68 -14.07 13.19
CA GLY A 60 -14.30 -13.52 14.39
C GLY A 60 -15.76 -13.09 14.21
N LEU A 61 -16.08 -12.37 13.13
CA LEU A 61 -17.45 -11.96 12.80
C LEU A 61 -18.42 -13.13 12.61
N GLN A 62 -17.94 -14.24 12.04
CA GLN A 62 -18.75 -15.43 11.80
C GLN A 62 -19.07 -16.17 13.11
N ASP A 63 -18.14 -16.18 14.06
CA ASP A 63 -18.31 -16.85 15.35
C ASP A 63 -19.22 -16.04 16.31
N GLY A 64 -19.02 -14.71 16.39
CA GLY A 64 -19.85 -13.83 17.23
C GLY A 64 -21.33 -13.79 16.84
N THR A 65 -21.66 -13.98 15.55
CA THR A 65 -23.05 -13.98 15.06
C THR A 65 -23.87 -15.17 15.62
N ARG A 66 -23.22 -16.25 16.08
CA ARG A 66 -23.91 -17.49 16.48
C ARG A 66 -24.37 -17.54 17.94
N ASN A 67 -23.86 -16.66 18.81
CA ASN A 67 -24.01 -16.77 20.27
C ASN A 67 -24.50 -15.47 20.93
N ILE A 68 -25.70 -14.98 20.59
CA ILE A 68 -26.29 -13.78 21.22
C ILE A 68 -27.51 -14.18 22.07
N PRO A 69 -27.42 -14.18 23.42
CA PRO A 69 -28.51 -14.64 24.29
C PRO A 69 -29.64 -13.61 24.52
N ASP A 70 -29.34 -12.30 24.49
CA ASP A 70 -30.32 -11.23 24.80
C ASP A 70 -30.29 -10.05 23.79
N VAL A 71 -31.39 -9.30 23.73
CA VAL A 71 -31.66 -8.15 22.86
C VAL A 71 -30.74 -6.97 23.13
N ALA A 72 -30.30 -6.76 24.38
CA ALA A 72 -29.36 -5.70 24.71
C ALA A 72 -27.97 -5.98 24.11
N ASP A 73 -27.49 -7.22 24.22
CA ASP A 73 -26.21 -7.65 23.63
C ASP A 73 -26.23 -7.53 22.11
N ARG A 74 -27.39 -7.79 21.50
CA ARG A 74 -27.59 -7.66 20.05
C ARG A 74 -27.31 -6.25 19.53
N ALA A 75 -27.70 -5.21 20.27
CA ALA A 75 -27.48 -3.84 19.83
C ALA A 75 -25.99 -3.46 19.84
N SER A 76 -25.25 -3.87 20.86
CA SER A 76 -23.80 -3.67 20.95
C SER A 76 -23.05 -4.41 19.84
N GLU A 77 -23.36 -5.69 19.63
CA GLU A 77 -22.76 -6.50 18.56
C GLU A 77 -22.99 -5.92 17.16
N GLU A 78 -24.18 -5.35 16.89
CA GLU A 78 -24.46 -4.70 15.60
C GLU A 78 -23.57 -3.47 15.39
N THR A 79 -23.35 -2.67 16.45
CA THR A 79 -22.46 -1.51 16.37
C THR A 79 -21.00 -1.89 16.14
N ASP A 80 -20.51 -2.92 16.84
CA ASP A 80 -19.15 -3.42 16.70
C ASP A 80 -18.92 -4.00 15.30
N ARG A 81 -19.88 -4.79 14.80
CA ARG A 81 -19.86 -5.29 13.42
C ARG A 81 -19.83 -4.17 12.38
N ALA A 82 -20.62 -3.12 12.57
CA ALA A 82 -20.62 -1.97 11.67
C ALA A 82 -19.26 -1.26 11.65
N LEU A 83 -18.59 -1.16 12.80
CA LEU A 83 -17.24 -0.61 12.91
C LEU A 83 -16.22 -1.49 12.18
N GLU A 84 -16.27 -2.81 12.38
CA GLU A 84 -15.37 -3.76 11.73
C GLU A 84 -15.50 -3.75 10.21
N LEU A 85 -16.74 -3.71 9.69
CA LEU A 85 -16.99 -3.60 8.25
C LEU A 85 -16.36 -2.33 7.66
N ARG A 86 -16.44 -1.19 8.35
CA ARG A 86 -15.79 0.06 7.92
C ARG A 86 -14.27 -0.05 7.94
N THR A 87 -13.70 -0.69 8.97
CA THR A 87 -12.26 -0.93 9.08
C THR A 87 -11.77 -1.80 7.92
N ARG A 88 -12.48 -2.88 7.59
CA ARG A 88 -12.17 -3.75 6.45
C ARG A 88 -12.22 -2.99 5.12
N ASP A 89 -13.23 -2.15 4.91
CA ASP A 89 -13.33 -1.36 3.68
C ASP A 89 -12.14 -0.39 3.53
N ARG A 90 -11.62 0.15 4.63
CA ARG A 90 -10.39 0.96 4.64
C ARG A 90 -9.16 0.11 4.32
N GLN A 91 -9.03 -1.07 4.92
CA GLN A 91 -7.94 -2.02 4.61
C GLN A 91 -7.94 -2.44 3.14
N ARG A 92 -9.12 -2.75 2.56
CA ARG A 92 -9.25 -3.08 1.14
C ARG A 92 -8.79 -1.93 0.23
N LYS A 93 -9.19 -0.70 0.55
CA LYS A 93 -8.72 0.50 -0.17
C LYS A 93 -7.21 0.69 -0.03
N LEU A 94 -6.66 0.37 1.15
CA LEU A 94 -5.22 0.44 1.40
C LEU A 94 -4.45 -0.60 0.59
N VAL A 95 -4.91 -1.85 0.52
CA VAL A 95 -4.34 -2.90 -0.32
C VAL A 95 -4.31 -2.46 -1.79
N SER A 96 -5.39 -1.84 -2.29
CA SER A 96 -5.42 -1.30 -3.66
C SER A 96 -4.35 -0.22 -3.89
N LYS A 97 -4.04 0.61 -2.88
CA LYS A 97 -2.93 1.59 -2.97
C LYS A 97 -1.56 0.93 -2.95
N ILE A 98 -1.39 -0.16 -2.19
CA ILE A 98 -0.16 -0.95 -2.20
C ILE A 98 0.05 -1.60 -3.57
N ASP A 99 -0.99 -2.18 -4.16
CA ASP A 99 -0.92 -2.74 -5.52
C ASP A 99 -0.56 -1.69 -6.56
N ALA A 100 -1.07 -0.46 -6.44
CA ALA A 100 -0.68 0.65 -7.29
C ALA A 100 0.80 1.03 -7.12
N ALA A 101 1.31 1.04 -5.88
CA ALA A 101 2.72 1.30 -5.61
C ALA A 101 3.64 0.20 -6.19
N LEU A 102 3.24 -1.07 -6.09
CA LEU A 102 3.96 -2.20 -6.70
C LEU A 102 3.99 -2.09 -8.23
N ARG A 103 2.88 -1.70 -8.87
CA ARG A 103 2.88 -1.43 -10.32
C ARG A 103 3.84 -0.32 -10.71
N ARG A 104 3.86 0.79 -9.96
CA ARG A 104 4.83 1.89 -10.19
C ARG A 104 6.28 1.43 -10.06
N ILE A 105 6.56 0.44 -9.21
CA ILE A 105 7.89 -0.18 -9.11
C ILE A 105 8.23 -0.93 -10.41
N GLU A 106 7.27 -1.68 -10.97
CA GLU A 106 7.45 -2.41 -12.23
C GLU A 106 7.63 -1.47 -13.43
N GLU A 107 6.97 -0.31 -13.39
CA GLU A 107 7.02 0.72 -14.42
C GLU A 107 8.24 1.65 -14.29
N GLY A 108 8.97 1.59 -13.17
CA GLY A 108 10.14 2.44 -12.90
C GLY A 108 9.79 3.86 -12.46
N GLU A 109 8.53 4.11 -12.08
CA GLU A 109 8.03 5.43 -11.64
C GLU A 109 7.97 5.58 -10.11
N TYR A 110 8.28 4.51 -9.38
CA TYR A 110 8.29 4.54 -7.92
C TYR A 110 9.36 5.48 -7.37
N GLY A 111 9.04 6.17 -6.27
CA GLY A 111 9.94 7.12 -5.63
C GLY A 111 9.85 8.56 -6.15
N TYR A 112 9.16 8.80 -7.26
CA TYR A 112 8.99 10.15 -7.82
C TYR A 112 7.59 10.73 -7.57
N CYS A 113 7.50 12.05 -7.45
CA CYS A 113 6.26 12.77 -7.24
C CYS A 113 5.41 12.77 -8.51
N SER A 114 4.16 12.30 -8.43
CA SER A 114 3.24 12.22 -9.57
C SER A 114 2.80 13.58 -10.14
N VAL A 115 3.08 14.68 -9.43
CA VAL A 115 2.69 16.04 -9.84
C VAL A 115 3.88 16.83 -10.38
N THR A 116 5.04 16.71 -9.75
CA THR A 116 6.22 17.53 -10.09
C THR A 116 7.33 16.73 -10.78
N GLY A 117 7.31 15.40 -10.73
CA GLY A 117 8.41 14.54 -11.17
C GLY A 117 9.60 14.48 -10.20
N GLU A 118 9.63 15.36 -9.20
CA GLU A 118 10.72 15.44 -8.21
C GLU A 118 10.82 14.19 -7.32
N PRO A 119 12.03 13.81 -6.87
CA PRO A 119 12.23 12.74 -5.91
C PRO A 119 11.42 12.93 -4.62
N ILE A 120 10.75 11.87 -4.17
CA ILE A 120 10.15 11.78 -2.83
C ILE A 120 11.24 11.31 -1.87
N SER A 121 11.42 12.02 -0.75
CA SER A 121 12.47 11.68 0.20
C SER A 121 12.37 10.24 0.71
N LEU A 122 13.52 9.57 0.88
CA LEU A 122 13.58 8.20 1.37
C LEU A 122 12.90 8.05 2.73
N LYS A 123 13.13 9.01 3.65
CA LYS A 123 12.45 9.04 4.97
C LYS A 123 10.93 9.03 4.86
N ARG A 124 10.37 9.75 3.87
CA ARG A 124 8.92 9.78 3.65
C ARG A 124 8.40 8.48 3.07
N LEU A 125 9.10 7.90 2.09
CA LEU A 125 8.72 6.60 1.53
C LEU A 125 8.86 5.50 2.58
N ASP A 126 9.85 5.58 3.46
CA ASP A 126 10.03 4.63 4.54
C ASP A 126 8.89 4.71 5.57
N ALA A 127 8.48 5.93 5.93
CA ALA A 127 7.32 6.14 6.79
C ALA A 127 5.99 5.79 6.11
N ARG A 128 5.87 6.07 4.80
CA ARG A 128 4.64 5.86 4.02
C ARG A 128 4.96 5.43 2.58
N PRO A 129 5.15 4.12 2.34
CA PRO A 129 5.66 3.60 1.06
C PRO A 129 4.66 3.70 -0.09
N ILE A 130 3.39 4.07 0.18
CA ILE A 130 2.36 4.33 -0.83
C ILE A 130 2.26 5.82 -1.21
N ALA A 131 3.15 6.68 -0.71
CA ALA A 131 3.12 8.10 -1.04
C ALA A 131 3.35 8.32 -2.54
N THR A 132 2.45 9.10 -3.16
CA THR A 132 2.54 9.45 -4.59
C THR A 132 3.09 10.84 -4.83
N MET A 133 3.18 11.67 -3.78
CA MET A 133 3.57 13.08 -3.87
C MET A 133 4.68 13.39 -2.85
N SER A 134 5.53 14.37 -3.18
CA SER A 134 6.45 14.98 -2.22
C SER A 134 5.69 15.72 -1.10
N LEU A 135 6.37 16.08 -0.01
CA LEU A 135 5.77 16.87 1.08
C LEU A 135 5.22 18.19 0.58
N GLU A 136 6.05 18.94 -0.14
CA GLU A 136 5.67 20.25 -0.66
C GLU A 136 4.48 20.17 -1.64
N ALA A 137 4.48 19.18 -2.53
CA ALA A 137 3.36 18.97 -3.45
C ALA A 137 2.08 18.62 -2.68
N GLN A 138 2.17 17.79 -1.63
CA GLN A 138 1.03 17.45 -0.80
C GLN A 138 0.50 18.67 -0.04
N GLU A 139 1.37 19.48 0.57
CA GLU A 139 0.97 20.70 1.29
C GLU A 139 0.28 21.71 0.38
N ARG A 140 0.79 21.89 -0.86
CA ARG A 140 0.15 22.73 -1.87
C ARG A 140 -1.23 22.21 -2.26
N HIS A 141 -1.40 20.90 -2.42
CA HIS A 141 -2.68 20.27 -2.72
C HIS A 141 -3.69 20.50 -1.59
N GLU A 142 -3.30 20.20 -0.36
CA GLU A 142 -4.15 20.35 0.83
C GLU A 142 -4.55 21.81 1.07
N ARG A 143 -3.66 22.77 0.80
CA ARG A 143 -3.99 24.21 0.88
C ARG A 143 -5.06 24.61 -0.12
N ARG A 144 -4.98 24.12 -1.37
CA ARG A 144 -5.98 24.43 -2.42
C ARG A 144 -7.34 23.81 -2.09
N GLU A 145 -7.36 22.58 -1.59
CA GLU A 145 -8.63 21.94 -1.18
C GLU A 145 -9.33 22.67 -0.03
N LYS A 146 -8.57 23.24 0.93
CA LYS A 146 -9.15 24.05 2.01
C LYS A 146 -9.82 25.31 1.48
N VAL A 147 -9.15 26.05 0.61
CA VAL A 147 -9.70 27.29 0.03
C VAL A 147 -11.00 27.03 -0.73
N HIS A 148 -11.09 25.94 -1.48
CA HIS A 148 -12.30 25.59 -2.24
C HIS A 148 -13.47 25.03 -1.41
N ARG A 149 -13.25 24.68 -0.14
CA ARG A 149 -14.30 24.14 0.73
C ARG A 149 -15.01 25.23 1.54
N ASP A 150 -14.40 26.41 1.61
CA ASP A 150 -14.90 27.58 2.33
C ASP A 150 -15.60 28.61 1.42
N ASP A 151 -15.68 28.33 0.10
CA ASP A 151 -16.49 29.03 -0.91
C ASP A 151 -17.76 28.22 -1.26
#